data_AF-A0A7S2AWC0-F1
#
_entry.id   AF-A0A7S2AWC0-F1
#
_cell.length_a   1.000
_cell.length_b   1.000
_cell.length_c   1.000
_cell.angle_alpha   90.00
_cell.angle_beta   90.00
_cell.angle_gamma   90.00
#
_symmetry.space_group_name_H-M   'P 1'
#
loop_
_entity.id
_entity.type
_entity.pdbx_description
1 polymer ?
#
loop_
_entity_poly.entity_id
_entity_poly.type
_entity_poly.pdbx_seq_one_letter_code
_entity_poly.pdbx_strand_id
1 'polypeptide(L)'
;WGRVWRGQWFYATDAAAQQYVWFHSVKDLVERAIECDGVDVVDLGPSGSDAFSDLKSRYGFESVEDWPEVADYQGPFHYPDGSGVKTAGVDGGLQGLIESFLGEK
;
A
#
# COMPACT_ATOMS: atom_id res chain seq x y z
N TRP A 1 18.15 -1.07 6.94
CA TRP A 1 16.75 -0.68 6.68
C TRP A 1 16.42 -1.12 5.27
N GLY A 2 15.40 -1.94 5.08
CA GLY A 2 14.95 -2.38 3.76
C GLY A 2 14.14 -1.27 3.07
N ARG A 3 14.19 -1.23 1.74
CA ARG A 3 13.46 -0.29 0.89
C ARG A 3 12.18 -0.98 0.42
N VAL A 4 11.04 -0.46 0.85
CA VAL A 4 9.73 -1.08 0.61
C VAL A 4 9.03 -0.38 -0.55
N TRP A 5 8.50 -1.16 -1.48
CA TRP A 5 7.50 -0.67 -2.44
C TRP A 5 6.12 -1.14 -2.01
N ARG A 6 5.24 -0.21 -1.62
CA ARG A 6 3.85 -0.51 -1.29
C ARG A 6 2.95 -0.43 -2.51
N GLY A 7 2.24 -1.52 -2.79
CA GLY A 7 1.07 -1.53 -3.67
C GLY A 7 -0.20 -1.41 -2.83
N GLN A 8 -0.88 -0.26 -2.87
CA GLN A 8 -2.14 -0.08 -2.14
C GLN A 8 -3.27 -0.83 -2.84
N TRP A 9 -4.04 -1.61 -2.08
CA TRP A 9 -5.28 -2.21 -2.59
C TRP A 9 -6.30 -1.10 -2.92
N PHE A 10 -6.79 -1.07 -4.15
CA PHE A 10 -7.86 -0.17 -4.57
C PHE A 10 -9.06 -0.95 -5.11
N TYR A 11 -10.25 -0.55 -4.66
CA TYR A 11 -11.51 -1.01 -5.21
C TYR A 11 -12.00 0.08 -6.15
N ALA A 12 -12.13 -0.25 -7.44
CA ALA A 12 -12.81 0.61 -8.40
C ALA A 12 -14.27 0.18 -8.47
N THR A 13 -14.72 -0.34 -9.61
CA THR A 13 -16.08 -0.87 -9.80
C THR A 13 -16.06 -2.39 -9.88
N ASP A 14 -17.21 -3.04 -9.68
CA ASP A 14 -17.36 -4.49 -9.89
C ASP A 14 -16.91 -4.92 -11.30
N ALA A 15 -17.16 -4.08 -12.30
CA ALA A 15 -16.71 -4.31 -13.67
C ALA A 15 -15.17 -4.34 -13.76
N ALA A 16 -14.48 -3.42 -13.09
CA ALA A 16 -13.01 -3.42 -13.03
C ALA A 16 -12.47 -4.63 -12.25
N ALA A 17 -13.18 -5.07 -11.20
CA ALA A 17 -12.83 -6.29 -10.46
C ALA A 17 -12.98 -7.55 -11.33
N GLN A 18 -14.06 -7.67 -12.11
CA GLN A 18 -14.28 -8.76 -13.06
C GLN A 18 -13.28 -8.77 -14.22
N GLN A 19 -12.73 -7.61 -14.57
CA GLN A 19 -11.64 -7.48 -15.55
C GLN A 19 -10.25 -7.67 -14.94
N TYR A 20 -10.16 -8.10 -13.67
CA TYR A 20 -8.90 -8.41 -12.99
C TYR A 20 -7.90 -7.23 -12.97
N VAL A 21 -8.37 -5.98 -13.06
CA VAL A 21 -7.52 -4.79 -13.16
C VAL A 21 -6.53 -4.72 -11.99
N TRP A 22 -6.99 -5.06 -10.79
CA TRP A 22 -6.13 -5.13 -9.61
C TRP A 22 -5.06 -6.22 -9.69
N PHE A 23 -5.42 -7.43 -10.14
CA PHE A 23 -4.46 -8.53 -10.25
C PHE A 23 -3.34 -8.21 -11.26
N HIS A 24 -3.68 -7.56 -12.37
CA HIS A 24 -2.69 -7.05 -13.31
C HIS A 24 -1.79 -5.98 -12.67
N SER A 25 -2.38 -5.07 -11.89
CA SER A 25 -1.62 -4.03 -11.18
C SER A 25 -0.63 -4.61 -10.17
N VAL A 26 -1.03 -5.63 -9.40
CA VAL A 26 -0.15 -6.33 -8.45
C VAL A 26 0.97 -7.07 -9.18
N LYS A 27 0.64 -7.78 -10.26
CA LYS A 27 1.63 -8.49 -11.06
C LYS A 27 2.70 -7.53 -11.59
N ASP A 28 2.28 -6.44 -12.22
CA ASP A 28 3.20 -5.45 -12.80
C ASP A 28 4.04 -4.76 -11.71
N LEU A 29 3.46 -4.53 -10.53
CA LEU A 29 4.18 -3.99 -9.37
C LEU A 29 5.27 -4.96 -8.88
N VAL A 30 4.95 -6.24 -8.73
CA VAL A 30 5.92 -7.27 -8.31
C VAL A 30 7.03 -7.44 -9.34
N GLU A 31 6.70 -7.50 -10.64
CA GLU A 31 7.70 -7.60 -11.71
C GLU A 31 8.67 -6.43 -11.68
N ARG A 32 8.16 -5.19 -11.58
CA ARG A 32 9.00 -3.99 -11.50
C ARG A 32 9.84 -3.93 -10.23
N ALA A 33 9.30 -4.40 -9.11
CA ALA A 33 10.03 -4.45 -7.85
C ALA A 33 11.22 -5.42 -7.94
N ILE A 34 11.03 -6.59 -8.57
CA ILE A 34 12.11 -7.56 -8.80
C ILE A 34 13.21 -6.98 -9.70
N GLU A 35 12.83 -6.18 -10.70
CA GLU A 35 13.77 -5.57 -11.64
C GLU A 35 14.47 -4.31 -11.08
N CYS A 36 14.04 -3.78 -9.93
CA CYS A 36 14.55 -2.53 -9.39
C CYS A 36 15.67 -2.76 -8.37
N ASP A 37 16.90 -2.36 -8.72
CA ASP A 37 18.06 -2.27 -7.83
C ASP A 37 17.84 -1.18 -6.76
N GLY A 38 16.93 -1.44 -5.82
CA GLY A 38 16.20 -0.35 -5.17
C GLY A 38 15.16 -0.81 -4.17
N VAL A 39 14.65 -2.03 -4.36
CA VAL A 39 13.47 -2.52 -3.64
C VAL A 39 13.80 -3.86 -3.04
N ASP A 40 13.67 -3.96 -1.72
CA ASP A 40 14.00 -5.16 -0.97
C ASP A 40 12.74 -5.95 -0.59
N VAL A 41 11.58 -5.26 -0.48
CA VAL A 41 10.30 -5.85 -0.06
C VAL A 41 9.14 -5.21 -0.81
N VAL A 42 8.15 -6.03 -1.18
CA VAL A 42 6.84 -5.57 -1.67
C VAL A 42 5.79 -5.76 -0.58
N ASP A 43 5.07 -4.70 -0.24
CA ASP A 43 3.96 -4.72 0.70
C ASP A 43 2.62 -4.45 0.00
N LEU A 44 1.62 -5.30 0.23
CA LEU A 44 0.25 -5.13 -0.29
C LEU A 44 -0.70 -4.47 0.72
N GLY A 45 -0.15 -3.96 1.82
CA GLY A 45 -0.86 -3.29 2.89
C GLY A 45 -1.67 -4.25 3.77
N PRO A 46 -2.33 -3.70 4.80
CA PRO A 46 -3.15 -4.48 5.71
C PRO A 46 -4.36 -5.11 5.01
N SER A 47 -4.87 -6.20 5.58
CA SER A 47 -6.13 -6.83 5.15
C SER A 47 -7.25 -6.43 6.11
N GLY A 48 -8.39 -6.00 5.57
CA GLY A 48 -9.57 -5.66 6.37
C GLY A 48 -10.47 -6.86 6.70
N SER A 49 -10.19 -8.04 6.13
CA SER A 49 -10.91 -9.29 6.40
C SER A 49 -10.09 -10.53 6.04
N ASP A 50 -10.46 -11.68 6.62
CA ASP A 50 -9.82 -12.98 6.41
C ASP A 50 -9.76 -13.39 4.94
N ALA A 51 -10.80 -13.07 4.16
CA ALA A 51 -10.85 -13.39 2.74
C ALA A 51 -9.70 -12.74 1.95
N PHE A 52 -9.24 -11.55 2.33
CA PHE A 52 -8.11 -10.89 1.68
C PHE A 52 -6.76 -11.42 2.17
N SER A 53 -6.66 -11.77 3.45
CA SER A 53 -5.49 -12.46 4.00
C SER A 53 -5.25 -13.81 3.32
N ASP A 54 -6.32 -14.60 3.16
CA ASP A 54 -6.31 -15.87 2.43
C ASP A 54 -5.95 -15.70 0.95
N LEU A 55 -6.45 -14.63 0.32
CA LEU A 55 -6.12 -14.36 -1.06
C LEU A 55 -4.63 -14.01 -1.23
N LYS A 56 -4.12 -13.10 -0.40
CA LYS A 56 -2.70 -12.68 -0.42
C LYS A 56 -1.76 -13.87 -0.17
N SER A 57 -2.08 -14.72 0.80
CA SER A 57 -1.26 -15.90 1.12
C SER A 57 -1.18 -16.91 -0.04
N ARG A 58 -2.26 -17.09 -0.81
CA ARG A 58 -2.24 -17.93 -2.03
C ARG A 58 -1.28 -17.42 -3.11
N TYR A 59 -0.99 -16.12 -3.11
CA TYR A 59 0.00 -15.51 -4.01
C TYR A 59 1.40 -15.40 -3.39
N GLY A 60 1.63 -16.03 -2.24
CA GLY A 60 2.95 -16.10 -1.60
C GLY A 60 3.28 -14.89 -0.72
N PHE A 61 2.32 -14.01 -0.44
CA PHE A 61 2.51 -12.92 0.51
C PHE A 61 2.29 -13.39 1.93
N GLU A 62 3.19 -13.01 2.83
CA GLU A 62 3.00 -13.22 4.27
C GLU A 62 1.83 -12.37 4.76
N SER A 63 0.89 -12.99 5.46
CA SER A 63 -0.24 -12.29 6.08
C SER A 63 0.07 -12.07 7.55
N VAL A 64 0.25 -10.81 7.93
CA VAL A 64 0.53 -10.39 9.31
C VAL A 64 -0.66 -9.59 9.83
N GLU A 65 -1.26 -10.05 10.94
CA GLU A 65 -2.37 -9.35 11.59
C GLU A 65 -1.90 -8.07 12.29
N ASP A 66 -0.83 -8.16 13.09
CA ASP A 66 -0.19 -7.03 13.76
C ASP A 66 0.86 -6.38 12.85
N TRP A 67 0.40 -5.82 11.73
CA TRP A 67 1.28 -5.20 10.74
C TRP A 67 2.21 -4.09 11.27
N PRO A 68 1.88 -3.31 12.33
CA PRO A 68 2.84 -2.39 12.95
C PRO A 68 4.06 -3.06 13.57
N GLU A 69 3.98 -4.35 13.96
CA GLU A 69 5.11 -5.09 14.53
C GLU A 69 6.22 -5.33 13.48
N VAL A 70 5.82 -5.56 12.23
CA VAL A 70 6.74 -5.94 11.14
C VAL A 70 7.04 -4.80 10.18
N ALA A 71 6.26 -3.71 10.23
CA ALA A 71 6.45 -2.56 9.37
C ALA A 71 6.10 -1.25 10.08
N ASP A 72 7.09 -0.37 10.17
CA ASP A 72 6.95 0.97 10.74
C ASP A 72 6.41 1.95 9.69
N TYR A 73 5.12 2.28 9.83
CA TYR A 73 4.44 3.28 9.00
C TYR A 73 4.40 4.68 9.63
N GLN A 74 5.08 4.89 10.76
CA GLN A 74 5.16 6.18 11.44
C GLN A 74 6.28 7.08 10.88
N GLY A 75 6.97 6.62 9.84
CA GLY A 75 8.00 7.38 9.16
C GLY A 75 7.50 8.71 8.55
N PRO A 76 8.43 9.65 8.31
CA PRO A 76 8.16 10.87 7.55
C PRO A 76 7.47 10.61 6.20
N PHE A 77 6.39 11.31 5.90
CA PHE A 77 5.94 11.46 4.51
C PHE A 77 6.84 12.48 3.80
N HIS A 78 7.45 12.09 2.68
CA HIS A 78 8.33 12.95 1.88
C HIS A 78 7.65 13.37 0.58
N TYR A 79 7.44 14.68 0.41
CA TYR A 79 6.98 15.22 -0.87
C TYR A 79 8.14 15.35 -1.87
N PRO A 80 7.91 15.12 -3.18
CA PRO A 80 8.95 15.24 -4.21
C PRO A 80 9.57 16.64 -4.32
N ASP A 81 8.83 17.68 -3.94
CA ASP A 81 9.25 19.07 -3.95
C ASP A 81 10.02 19.49 -2.69
N GLY A 82 10.20 18.59 -1.72
CA GLY A 82 10.87 18.86 -0.46
C GLY A 82 10.06 19.73 0.51
N SER A 83 8.76 19.94 0.28
CA SER A 83 7.92 20.88 1.05
C SER A 83 7.64 20.50 2.52
N GLY A 84 8.15 19.37 2.99
CA GLY A 84 8.23 19.07 4.42
C GLY A 84 7.91 17.62 4.79
N VAL A 85 8.41 17.20 5.94
CA VAL A 85 8.08 15.93 6.59
C VAL A 85 6.75 16.08 7.31
N LYS A 86 5.73 15.34 6.88
CA LYS A 86 4.51 15.13 7.70
C LYS A 86 4.65 13.76 8.38
N THR A 87 4.78 13.74 9.70
CA THR A 87 4.68 12.51 10.48
C THR A 87 3.21 12.09 10.52
N ALA A 88 2.92 10.80 10.26
CA ALA A 88 1.60 10.23 10.45
C ALA A 88 1.25 10.25 11.94
N GLY A 89 0.71 11.37 12.42
CA GLY A 89 0.24 11.55 13.79
C GLY A 89 -1.02 10.73 14.04
N VAL A 90 -1.11 10.20 15.25
CA VAL A 90 -2.04 9.20 15.78
C VAL A 90 -3.53 9.61 15.76
N ASP A 91 -3.87 10.82 15.30
CA ASP A 91 -5.26 11.28 15.16
C ASP A 91 -5.52 11.78 13.74
N GLY A 92 -6.12 10.94 12.89
CA GLY A 92 -6.68 11.34 11.59
C GLY A 92 -5.74 11.27 10.37
N GLY A 93 -4.55 10.69 10.51
CA GLY A 93 -3.45 10.79 9.53
C GLY A 93 -3.73 10.34 8.08
N LEU A 94 -4.60 9.35 7.84
CA LEU A 94 -4.94 8.94 6.46
C LEU A 94 -6.21 9.64 5.95
N GLN A 95 -7.19 9.84 6.83
CA GLN A 95 -8.50 10.39 6.47
C GLN A 95 -8.42 11.89 6.18
N GLY A 96 -7.66 12.65 6.98
CA GLY A 96 -7.41 14.07 6.72
C GLY A 96 -6.56 14.30 5.45
N LEU A 97 -5.69 13.35 5.10
CA LEU A 97 -4.93 13.40 3.85
C LEU A 97 -5.84 13.18 2.64
N ILE A 98 -6.73 12.18 2.71
CA ILE A 98 -7.71 11.87 1.65
C ILE A 98 -8.71 13.02 1.47
N GLU A 99 -9.20 13.62 2.55
CA GLU A 99 -10.11 14.77 2.50
C GLU A 99 -9.45 16.01 1.88
N SER A 100 -8.16 16.24 2.15
CA SER A 100 -7.41 17.33 1.51
C SER A 100 -7.19 17.13 0.00
N PHE A 101 -7.12 15.87 -0.45
CA PHE A 101 -6.97 15.54 -1.88
C PHE A 101 -8.28 15.57 -2.65
N LEU A 102 -9.41 15.24 -2.01
CA LEU A 102 -10.74 15.21 -2.62
C LEU A 102 -11.53 16.53 -2.46
N GLY A 103 -10.97 17.49 -1.73
CA GLY A 103 -11.61 18.73 -1.29
C GLY A 103 -11.43 19.97 -2.18
N GLU A 104 -10.92 19.85 -3.41
CA GLU A 104 -10.97 20.96 -4.38
C GLU A 104 -12.08 20.71 -5.40
N LYS A 105 -13.21 21.40 -5.19
CA LYS A 105 -14.17 21.78 -6.24
C LYS A 105 -13.95 23.24 -6.60
#